data_AF-A0A928V7S6-F1
#
_entry.id   AF-A0A928V7S6-F1
#
_cell.length_a   1.000
_cell.length_b   1.000
_cell.length_c   1.000
_cell.angle_alpha   90.00
_cell.angle_beta   90.00
_cell.angle_gamma   90.00
#
_symmetry.space_group_name_H-M   'P 1'
#
loop_
_entity.id
_entity.type
_entity.pdbx_description
1 polymer ?
#
loop_
_entity_poly.entity_id
_entity_poly.type
_entity_poly.pdbx_seq_one_letter_code
_entity_poly.pdbx_strand_id
1 'polypeptide(L)'
;MPDFIRHEWFAREVIYRDDYKEQKNRGIEAEFENGKLINLKINTPSQLAALKSPDWSFQDEYRFVLMIFPNSTAVRCNNSFIQFNKELMGNVTQALESGQGSDINYYDMDLNPEIFDEMTVTLGPLCSCSDRIIVESLLEKFAAQSILTDSKLTGTIRVPDRG
;
A
#
# COMPACT_ATOMS: atom_id res chain seq x y z
N MET A 1 -10.85 10.20 -5.30
CA MET A 1 -10.42 9.71 -6.65
C MET A 1 -9.05 9.07 -6.50
N PRO A 2 -8.82 7.86 -7.04
CA PRO A 2 -7.50 7.24 -7.08
C PRO A 2 -6.59 8.00 -8.06
N ASP A 3 -5.33 8.19 -7.68
CA ASP A 3 -4.32 8.84 -8.52
C ASP A 3 -3.30 7.82 -9.06
N PHE A 4 -3.17 7.76 -10.40
CA PHE A 4 -2.21 6.94 -11.14
C PHE A 4 -1.29 7.77 -12.06
N ILE A 5 -1.19 9.09 -11.84
CA ILE A 5 -0.57 10.04 -12.79
C ILE A 5 0.90 9.67 -13.10
N ARG A 6 1.60 8.98 -12.20
CA ARG A 6 2.97 8.49 -12.46
C ARG A 6 3.17 7.05 -12.01
N HIS A 7 3.71 6.23 -12.90
CA HIS A 7 4.05 4.83 -12.62
C HIS A 7 4.98 4.67 -11.40
N GLU A 8 5.98 5.54 -11.31
CA GLU A 8 6.95 5.60 -10.19
C GLU A 8 6.31 5.94 -8.83
N TRP A 9 5.07 6.42 -8.82
CA TRP A 9 4.31 6.68 -7.59
C TRP A 9 3.38 5.53 -7.24
N PHE A 10 2.96 4.76 -8.24
CA PHE A 10 2.07 3.62 -8.04
C PHE A 10 2.81 2.37 -7.60
N ALA A 11 3.95 2.05 -8.20
CA ALA A 11 4.61 0.75 -8.04
C ALA A 11 6.11 0.93 -7.75
N ARG A 12 6.64 0.26 -6.71
CA ARG A 12 8.07 0.34 -6.36
C ARG A 12 8.54 -0.73 -5.38
N GLU A 13 9.84 -0.96 -5.40
CA GLU A 13 10.56 -1.69 -4.36
C GLU A 13 10.52 -0.96 -3.01
N VAL A 14 10.48 -1.76 -1.93
CA VAL A 14 10.62 -1.28 -0.56
C VAL A 14 12.06 -0.84 -0.29
N ILE A 15 12.20 0.32 0.34
CA ILE A 15 13.49 0.88 0.73
C ILE A 15 13.72 0.58 2.21
N TYR A 16 14.66 -0.33 2.47
CA TYR A 16 15.04 -0.79 3.81
C TYR A 16 16.14 0.10 4.39
N ARG A 17 15.86 0.83 5.47
CA ARG A 17 16.83 1.76 6.09
C ARG A 17 16.59 1.93 7.59
N ASP A 18 17.64 2.13 8.36
CA ASP A 18 17.54 2.35 9.82
C ASP A 18 16.75 3.61 10.19
N ASP A 19 16.91 4.68 9.40
CA ASP A 19 16.28 5.99 9.61
C ASP A 19 14.84 6.07 9.07
N TYR A 20 14.21 4.95 8.71
CA TYR A 20 12.91 4.95 8.02
C TYR A 20 11.81 5.72 8.76
N LYS A 21 11.79 5.70 10.10
CA LYS A 21 10.83 6.47 10.91
C LYS A 21 11.08 7.97 10.83
N GLU A 22 12.34 8.36 10.91
CA GLU A 22 12.73 9.76 10.83
C GLU A 22 12.41 10.32 9.44
N GLN A 23 12.71 9.57 8.38
CA GLN A 23 12.36 9.97 7.02
C GLN A 23 10.83 10.08 6.82
N LYS A 24 10.04 9.16 7.39
CA LYS A 24 8.57 9.27 7.40
C LYS A 24 8.10 10.55 8.10
N ASN A 25 8.65 10.85 9.27
CA ASN A 25 8.28 12.04 10.04
C ASN A 25 8.69 13.34 9.32
N ARG A 26 9.89 13.39 8.72
CA ARG A 26 10.35 14.53 7.92
C ARG A 26 9.54 14.72 6.63
N GLY A 27 8.95 13.64 6.12
CA GLY A 27 8.11 13.65 4.92
C GLY A 27 6.73 14.26 5.13
N ILE A 28 6.32 14.52 6.37
CA ILE A 28 5.00 15.05 6.71
C ILE A 28 5.19 16.34 7.51
N GLU A 29 4.79 17.45 6.93
CA GLU A 29 4.80 18.77 7.57
C GLU A 29 3.34 19.20 7.76
N ALA A 30 2.93 19.49 9.00
CA ALA A 30 1.59 19.95 9.33
C ALA A 30 1.70 21.24 10.15
N GLU A 31 1.00 22.29 9.72
CA GLU A 31 0.96 23.57 10.40
C GLU A 31 -0.42 23.80 11.00
N PHE A 32 -0.45 24.22 12.26
CA PHE A 32 -1.67 24.47 13.01
C PHE A 32 -1.76 25.91 13.47
N GLU A 33 -2.94 26.50 13.37
CA GLU A 33 -3.26 27.82 13.91
C GLU A 33 -4.55 27.73 14.72
N ASN A 34 -4.54 28.16 15.98
CA ASN A 34 -5.72 28.09 16.87
C ASN A 34 -6.37 26.70 16.96
N GLY A 35 -5.55 25.64 16.90
CA GLY A 35 -6.01 24.24 16.94
C GLY A 35 -6.59 23.72 15.61
N LYS A 36 -6.51 24.50 14.53
CA LYS A 36 -6.95 24.14 13.17
C LYS A 36 -5.76 23.84 12.27
N LEU A 37 -5.86 22.80 11.45
CA LEU A 37 -4.85 22.44 10.45
C LEU A 37 -4.97 23.40 9.27
N ILE A 38 -4.02 24.31 9.12
CA ILE A 38 -4.03 25.34 8.06
C ILE A 38 -3.23 24.93 6.83
N ASN A 39 -2.26 24.02 7.00
CA ASN A 39 -1.42 23.55 5.91
C ASN A 39 -0.94 22.13 6.20
N LEU A 40 -0.94 21.31 5.17
CA LEU A 40 -0.42 19.94 5.20
C LEU A 40 0.41 19.74 3.93
N LYS A 41 1.63 19.30 4.11
CA LYS A 41 2.54 18.95 3.03
C LYS A 41 3.05 17.54 3.26
N ILE A 42 2.82 16.68 2.26
CA ILE A 42 3.30 15.30 2.25
C ILE A 42 4.27 15.17 1.09
N ASN A 43 5.56 15.04 1.42
CA ASN A 43 6.62 14.87 0.44
C ASN A 43 6.59 13.44 -0.08
N THR A 44 6.21 13.30 -1.35
CA THR A 44 6.20 12.04 -2.12
C THR A 44 5.61 10.85 -1.34
N PRO A 45 4.28 10.80 -1.15
CA PRO A 45 3.61 9.78 -0.33
C PRO A 45 4.00 8.34 -0.67
N SER A 46 4.23 8.05 -1.95
CA SER A 46 4.70 6.75 -2.43
C SER A 46 6.07 6.35 -1.90
N GLN A 47 7.01 7.30 -1.76
CA GLN A 47 8.31 7.06 -1.13
C GLN A 47 8.13 6.75 0.35
N LEU A 48 7.31 7.53 1.06
CA LEU A 48 7.04 7.30 2.48
C LEU A 48 6.41 5.92 2.70
N ALA A 49 5.46 5.53 1.84
CA ALA A 49 4.84 4.22 1.87
C ALA A 49 5.82 3.07 1.60
N ALA A 50 6.93 3.30 0.89
CA ALA A 50 7.95 2.28 0.60
C ALA A 50 9.03 2.14 1.68
N LEU A 51 9.07 2.99 2.71
CA LEU A 51 10.10 2.92 3.77
C LEU A 51 9.78 1.85 4.83
N LYS A 52 10.75 0.99 5.14
CA LYS A 52 10.64 -0.12 6.12
C LYS A 52 11.93 -0.37 6.91
N SER A 53 11.82 -1.03 8.08
CA SER A 53 12.98 -1.44 8.88
C SER A 53 13.84 -2.49 8.15
N PRO A 54 15.19 -2.43 8.23
CA PRO A 54 16.09 -3.43 7.67
C PRO A 54 15.86 -4.85 8.19
N ASP A 55 15.26 -5.01 9.37
CA ASP A 55 14.89 -6.31 9.94
C ASP A 55 13.99 -7.14 9.00
N TRP A 56 13.28 -6.47 8.09
CA TRP A 56 12.35 -7.07 7.15
C TRP A 56 12.91 -7.18 5.72
N SER A 57 14.20 -6.91 5.51
CA SER A 57 14.84 -6.92 4.18
C SER A 57 14.79 -8.29 3.50
N PHE A 58 14.70 -9.37 4.27
CA PHE A 58 14.56 -10.73 3.76
C PHE A 58 13.27 -10.98 2.94
N GLN A 59 12.29 -10.09 3.01
CA GLN A 59 11.02 -10.23 2.29
C GLN A 59 11.11 -9.80 0.81
N ASP A 60 12.14 -9.04 0.43
CA ASP A 60 12.31 -8.53 -0.93
C ASP A 60 11.01 -7.89 -1.48
N GLU A 61 10.41 -7.01 -0.68
CA GLU A 61 9.02 -6.59 -0.86
C GLU A 61 8.88 -5.55 -1.97
N TYR A 62 7.86 -5.74 -2.82
CA TYR A 62 7.42 -4.79 -3.83
C TYR A 62 6.01 -4.27 -3.48
N ARG A 63 5.79 -2.95 -3.56
CA ARG A 63 4.53 -2.31 -3.15
C ARG A 63 3.83 -1.60 -4.28
N PHE A 64 2.51 -1.75 -4.29
CA PHE A 64 1.59 -0.89 -5.00
C PHE A 64 0.97 0.12 -4.01
N VAL A 65 1.09 1.41 -4.30
CA VAL A 65 0.63 2.51 -3.44
C VAL A 65 -0.56 3.19 -4.10
N LEU A 66 -1.72 3.04 -3.47
CA LEU A 66 -2.95 3.70 -3.87
C LEU A 66 -3.20 4.92 -3.01
N MET A 67 -3.29 6.09 -3.64
CA MET A 67 -3.69 7.34 -2.99
C MET A 67 -5.13 7.66 -3.34
N ILE A 68 -5.99 7.73 -2.32
CA ILE A 68 -7.41 8.00 -2.49
C ILE A 68 -7.75 9.24 -1.67
N PHE A 69 -8.04 10.33 -2.39
CA PHE A 69 -8.39 11.60 -1.74
C PHE A 69 -9.91 11.77 -1.60
N PRO A 70 -10.37 12.34 -0.47
CA PRO A 70 -11.78 12.65 -0.22
C PRO A 70 -12.30 13.69 -1.22
N ASN A 71 -13.54 13.50 -1.68
CA ASN A 71 -14.35 14.40 -2.51
C ASN A 71 -13.58 15.45 -3.33
N SER A 72 -12.69 14.96 -4.19
CA SER A 72 -12.00 15.79 -5.18
C SER A 72 -13.00 16.21 -6.26
N THR A 73 -13.74 17.29 -6.01
CA THR A 73 -14.40 18.10 -7.04
C THR A 73 -13.41 18.90 -7.87
N ALA A 74 -12.09 18.65 -7.74
CA ALA A 74 -11.08 19.15 -8.66
C ALA A 74 -11.37 18.56 -10.05
N VAL A 75 -12.31 19.20 -10.72
CA VAL A 75 -12.68 18.92 -12.10
C VAL A 75 -11.38 19.07 -12.87
N ARG A 76 -11.11 18.11 -13.77
CA ARG A 76 -10.05 18.22 -14.78
C ARG A 76 -10.37 19.33 -15.79
N CYS A 77 -10.76 20.52 -15.33
CA CYS A 77 -11.08 21.69 -16.14
C CYS A 77 -9.84 22.54 -16.25
N ASN A 78 -9.14 22.49 -17.39
CA ASN A 78 -8.23 23.49 -17.98
C ASN A 78 -7.21 24.25 -17.09
N ASN A 79 -7.05 23.88 -15.82
CA ASN A 79 -6.19 24.56 -14.85
C ASN A 79 -4.75 24.02 -14.96
N SER A 80 -3.78 24.87 -14.62
CA SER A 80 -2.38 24.44 -14.51
C SER A 80 -2.21 23.36 -13.43
N PHE A 81 -1.20 22.50 -13.57
CA PHE A 81 -0.87 21.47 -12.57
C PHE A 81 -0.71 22.05 -11.15
N ILE A 82 -0.13 23.24 -11.04
CA ILE A 82 0.07 23.95 -9.77
C ILE A 82 -1.27 24.28 -9.10
N GLN A 83 -2.22 24.78 -9.89
CA GLN A 83 -3.55 25.15 -9.39
C GLN A 83 -4.36 23.93 -8.99
N PHE A 84 -4.33 22.87 -9.80
CA PHE A 84 -4.93 21.58 -9.45
C PHE A 84 -4.37 21.02 -8.14
N ASN A 85 -3.05 21.03 -7.97
CA ASN A 85 -2.41 20.53 -6.75
C ASN A 85 -2.81 21.35 -5.52
N LYS A 86 -2.89 22.68 -5.64
CA LYS A 86 -3.33 23.56 -4.55
C LYS A 86 -4.78 23.29 -4.13
N GLU A 87 -5.69 23.14 -5.09
CA GLU A 87 -7.10 22.82 -4.83
C GLU A 87 -7.26 21.43 -4.18
N LEU A 88 -6.53 20.43 -4.68
CA LEU A 88 -6.52 19.08 -4.11
C LEU A 88 -6.05 19.09 -2.65
N MET A 89 -4.92 19.74 -2.36
CA MET A 89 -4.39 19.80 -0.99
C MET A 89 -5.30 20.59 -0.05
N GLY A 90 -5.95 21.66 -0.51
CA GLY A 90 -6.97 22.38 0.27
C GLY A 90 -8.13 21.48 0.68
N ASN A 91 -8.66 20.68 -0.25
CA ASN A 91 -9.74 19.73 0.03
C ASN A 91 -9.30 18.64 1.02
N VAL A 92 -8.07 18.12 0.89
CA VAL A 92 -7.51 17.13 1.82
C VAL A 92 -7.40 17.72 3.23
N THR A 93 -6.88 18.94 3.37
CA THR A 93 -6.79 19.62 4.67
C THR A 93 -8.16 19.79 5.32
N GLN A 94 -9.15 20.29 4.58
CA GLN A 94 -10.53 20.46 5.08
C GLN A 94 -11.17 19.13 5.50
N ALA A 95 -10.95 18.08 4.70
CA ALA A 95 -11.48 16.75 5.00
C ALA A 95 -10.86 16.19 6.29
N LEU A 96 -9.55 16.36 6.50
CA LEU A 96 -8.87 15.96 7.73
C LEU A 96 -9.38 16.74 8.95
N GLU A 97 -9.57 18.06 8.83
CA GLU A 97 -10.12 18.89 9.93
C GLU A 97 -11.53 18.47 10.33
N SER A 98 -12.37 18.12 9.34
CA SER A 98 -13.75 17.71 9.57
C SER A 98 -13.90 16.22 9.92
N GLY A 99 -12.80 15.46 9.92
CA GLY A 99 -12.82 14.01 10.11
C GLY A 99 -13.56 13.26 8.99
N GLN A 100 -13.68 13.87 7.81
CA GLN A 100 -14.37 13.31 6.66
C GLN A 100 -13.41 12.47 5.81
N GLY A 101 -13.68 11.18 5.71
CA GLY A 101 -12.99 10.29 4.79
C GLY A 101 -13.50 10.42 3.35
N SER A 102 -12.96 9.61 2.46
CA SER A 102 -13.56 9.46 1.13
C SER A 102 -14.88 8.69 1.22
N ASP A 103 -15.90 9.09 0.48
CA ASP A 103 -17.20 8.40 0.40
C ASP A 103 -17.15 7.09 -0.43
N ILE A 104 -15.95 6.59 -0.75
CA ILE A 104 -15.81 5.34 -1.50
C ILE A 104 -15.88 4.16 -0.53
N ASN A 105 -16.71 3.18 -0.85
CA ASN A 105 -16.80 1.94 -0.06
C ASN A 105 -15.89 0.85 -0.62
N TYR A 106 -15.68 0.84 -1.93
CA TYR A 106 -14.85 -0.11 -2.65
C TYR A 106 -14.09 0.58 -3.78
N TYR A 107 -12.91 0.06 -4.09
CA TYR A 107 -12.15 0.41 -5.28
C TYR A 107 -11.60 -0.88 -5.87
N ASP A 108 -12.32 -1.40 -6.86
CA ASP A 108 -11.91 -2.62 -7.56
C ASP A 108 -10.91 -2.26 -8.66
N MET A 109 -9.78 -2.98 -8.66
CA MET A 109 -8.76 -2.86 -9.69
C MET A 109 -8.72 -4.16 -10.48
N ASP A 110 -8.95 -4.05 -11.79
CA ASP A 110 -8.76 -5.17 -12.69
C ASP A 110 -7.27 -5.47 -12.82
N LEU A 111 -6.89 -6.68 -12.45
CA LEU A 111 -5.55 -7.21 -12.64
C LEU A 111 -5.56 -8.13 -13.86
N ASN A 112 -4.45 -8.16 -14.60
CA ASN A 112 -4.29 -9.17 -15.65
C ASN A 112 -4.28 -10.56 -15.00
N PRO A 113 -5.27 -11.43 -15.25
CA PRO A 113 -5.32 -12.75 -14.60
C PRO A 113 -4.10 -13.63 -14.93
N GLU A 114 -3.50 -13.44 -16.11
CA GLU A 114 -2.32 -14.19 -16.54
C GLU A 114 -1.09 -13.94 -15.65
N ILE A 115 -1.04 -12.80 -14.93
CA ILE A 115 0.09 -12.50 -14.05
C ILE A 115 0.16 -13.43 -12.83
N PHE A 116 -0.95 -14.08 -12.49
CA PHE A 116 -0.99 -15.04 -11.40
C PHE A 116 -0.41 -16.39 -11.78
N ASP A 117 -0.22 -16.67 -13.06
CA ASP A 117 0.34 -17.96 -13.51
C ASP A 117 1.81 -18.12 -13.12
N GLU A 118 2.53 -17.02 -12.93
CA GLU A 118 3.93 -17.00 -12.46
C GLU A 118 4.04 -16.76 -10.94
N MET A 119 2.91 -16.64 -10.23
CA MET A 119 2.90 -16.32 -8.81
C MET A 119 3.44 -17.50 -7.98
N THR A 120 4.31 -17.19 -7.02
CA THR A 120 4.68 -18.13 -5.96
C THR A 120 4.09 -17.68 -4.64
N VAL A 121 3.31 -18.55 -4.00
CA VAL A 121 2.77 -18.36 -2.64
C VAL A 121 3.64 -19.14 -1.66
N THR A 122 4.12 -18.47 -0.62
CA THR A 122 4.89 -19.11 0.46
C THR A 122 4.03 -19.18 1.72
N LEU A 123 3.75 -20.39 2.20
CA LEU A 123 3.03 -20.61 3.46
C LEU A 123 3.88 -20.17 4.64
N GLY A 124 3.24 -19.55 5.64
CA GLY A 124 3.90 -19.21 6.90
C GLY A 124 4.46 -20.44 7.63
N PRO A 125 5.50 -20.29 8.46
CA PRO A 125 6.19 -21.43 9.10
C PRO A 125 5.31 -22.22 10.08
N LEU A 126 4.19 -21.64 10.53
CA LEU A 126 3.22 -22.27 11.43
C LEU A 126 1.88 -22.59 10.74
N CYS A 127 1.85 -22.57 9.41
CA CYS A 127 0.67 -22.92 8.63
C CYS A 127 0.22 -24.35 8.97
N SER A 128 -1.03 -24.49 9.40
CA SER A 128 -1.64 -25.79 9.67
C SER A 128 -2.02 -26.52 8.37
N CYS A 129 -2.41 -27.78 8.49
CA CYS A 129 -2.98 -28.55 7.38
C CYS A 129 -4.25 -27.87 6.82
N SER A 130 -5.15 -27.40 7.69
CA SER A 130 -6.37 -26.70 7.28
C SER A 130 -6.08 -25.41 6.53
N ASP A 131 -5.11 -24.62 6.99
CA ASP A 131 -4.70 -23.39 6.31
C ASP A 131 -4.15 -23.70 4.92
N ARG A 132 -3.33 -24.75 4.79
CA ARG A 132 -2.81 -25.20 3.49
C ARG A 132 -3.95 -25.57 2.53
N ILE A 133 -4.91 -26.38 2.97
CA ILE A 133 -6.05 -26.79 2.14
C ILE A 133 -6.85 -25.57 1.66
N ILE A 134 -7.06 -24.57 2.53
CA ILE A 134 -7.74 -23.33 2.15
C ILE A 134 -6.95 -22.60 1.06
N VAL A 135 -5.63 -22.46 1.23
CA VAL A 135 -4.78 -21.80 0.24
C VAL A 135 -4.78 -22.57 -1.09
N GLU A 136 -4.59 -23.89 -1.05
CA GLU A 136 -4.63 -24.75 -2.25
C GLU A 136 -5.96 -24.60 -3.00
N SER A 137 -7.09 -24.64 -2.28
CA SER A 137 -8.43 -24.47 -2.88
C SER A 137 -8.61 -23.10 -3.54
N LEU A 138 -8.03 -22.04 -2.97
CA LEU A 138 -8.06 -20.70 -3.56
C LEU A 138 -7.19 -20.63 -4.82
N LEU A 139 -6.00 -21.22 -4.79
CA LEU A 139 -5.10 -21.22 -5.94
C LEU A 139 -5.67 -22.04 -7.09
N GLU A 140 -6.26 -23.20 -6.84
CA GLU A 140 -6.95 -23.99 -7.87
C GLU A 140 -8.04 -23.21 -8.58
N LYS A 141 -8.76 -22.35 -7.85
CA LYS A 141 -9.88 -21.57 -8.40
C LYS A 141 -9.44 -20.31 -9.15
N PHE A 142 -8.40 -19.62 -8.66
CA PHE A 142 -8.08 -18.26 -9.10
C PHE A 142 -6.70 -18.10 -9.74
N ALA A 143 -5.79 -19.05 -9.53
CA ALA A 143 -4.39 -18.99 -9.96
C ALA A 143 -3.83 -20.41 -10.15
N ALA A 144 -4.45 -21.21 -11.01
CA ALA A 144 -4.22 -22.65 -11.07
C ALA A 144 -2.79 -23.05 -11.49
N GLN A 145 -2.04 -22.15 -12.14
CA GLN A 145 -0.64 -22.36 -12.50
C GLN A 145 0.36 -21.87 -11.45
N SER A 146 -0.10 -21.21 -10.39
CA SER A 146 0.77 -20.70 -9.33
C SER A 146 1.48 -21.81 -8.56
N ILE A 147 2.60 -21.47 -7.93
CA ILE A 147 3.43 -22.39 -7.16
C ILE A 147 3.17 -22.17 -5.67
N LEU A 148 2.78 -23.22 -4.95
CA LEU A 148 2.69 -23.19 -3.49
C LEU A 148 3.95 -23.80 -2.86
N THR A 149 4.60 -23.05 -1.97
CA THR A 149 5.81 -23.48 -1.27
C THR A 149 5.69 -23.32 0.24
N ASP A 150 6.45 -24.10 1.00
CA ASP A 150 6.58 -23.91 2.44
C ASP A 150 7.65 -22.85 2.76
N SER A 151 7.44 -22.09 3.84
CA SER A 151 8.49 -21.21 4.36
C SER A 151 9.77 -22.00 4.66
N LYS A 152 10.92 -21.44 4.29
CA LYS A 152 12.24 -21.92 4.72
C LYS A 152 12.44 -21.90 6.25
N LEU A 153 11.56 -21.21 6.98
CA LEU A 153 11.54 -21.16 8.45
C LEU A 153 10.66 -22.26 9.08
N THR A 154 10.05 -23.12 8.26
CA THR A 154 9.25 -24.24 8.77
C THR A 154 10.12 -25.18 9.59
N GLY A 155 9.72 -25.45 10.84
CA GLY A 155 10.50 -26.31 11.75
C GLY A 155 11.73 -25.65 12.39
N THR A 156 12.08 -24.40 12.06
CA THR A 156 13.25 -23.72 12.64
C THR A 156 12.96 -23.07 13.99
N ILE A 157 11.74 -22.58 14.20
CA ILE A 157 11.28 -22.01 15.48
C ILE A 157 10.40 -23.01 16.23
N ARG A 158 9.42 -23.61 15.53
CA ARG A 158 8.53 -24.68 16.00
C ARG A 158 8.12 -25.55 14.81
N VAL A 159 7.85 -26.83 15.07
CA VAL A 159 7.34 -27.77 14.05
C VAL A 159 5.83 -27.53 13.89
N PRO A 160 5.32 -27.26 12.68
CA PRO A 160 3.88 -27.12 12.46
C PRO A 160 3.16 -28.47 12.58
N ASP A 161 1.92 -28.44 13.07
CA ASP A 161 1.05 -29.61 13.11
C ASP A 161 0.42 -29.86 11.74
N ARG A 162 0.93 -30.87 11.03
CA ARG A 162 0.56 -31.25 9.67
C ARG A 162 0.13 -32.72 9.58
N GLY A 163 -0.55 -33.20 10.63
CA GLY A 163 -1.06 -34.57 10.72
C GLY A 163 -1.91 -35.01 9.54
#